data_AF-A0AAX3NP04-F1
#
_entry.id   AF-A0AAX3NP04-F1
#
_cell.length_a   1.000
_cell.length_b   1.000
_cell.length_c   1.000
_cell.angle_alpha   90.00
_cell.angle_beta   90.00
_cell.angle_gamma   90.00
#
_symmetry.space_group_name_H-M   'P 1'
#
loop_
_entity.id
_entity.type
_entity.pdbx_description
1 polymer ?
#
loop_
_entity_poly.entity_id
_entity_poly.type
_entity_poly.pdbx_seq_one_letter_code
_entity_poly.pdbx_strand_id
1 'polypeptide(L)'
;MSEKLKQLVELRNELVHHFLSRFTLNSEASCQEAISYLSTAASTIKSNRDTLQSLLIAFEESKKRLLEFINSPVGESLYLYGIIPGEPVENWENTTIIQQLKFAEHSLAKNGWVQLNEAIYSIGQRWPDLSPKLYGCSSWREVIHCSQLFEVDKRLSPTGGVTWYRTRRT
;
A
#
# COMPACT_ATOMS: atom_id res chain seq x y z
N MET A 1 16.36 -15.81 -6.86
CA MET A 1 17.47 -15.06 -6.20
C MET A 1 18.03 -14.10 -7.26
N SER A 2 18.30 -12.83 -6.92
CA SER A 2 18.85 -11.84 -7.88
C SER A 2 20.19 -12.33 -8.44
N GLU A 3 20.39 -12.20 -9.76
CA GLU A 3 21.62 -12.63 -10.44
C GLU A 3 22.89 -12.02 -9.83
N LYS A 4 22.82 -10.75 -9.41
CA LYS A 4 23.93 -10.08 -8.70
C LYS A 4 24.24 -10.71 -7.34
N LEU A 5 23.21 -11.14 -6.61
CA LEU A 5 23.40 -11.82 -5.32
C LEU A 5 24.04 -13.18 -5.51
N LYS A 6 23.64 -13.91 -6.55
CA LYS A 6 24.24 -15.18 -6.94
C LYS A 6 25.74 -15.01 -7.25
N GLN A 7 26.10 -14.00 -8.05
CA GLN A 7 27.49 -13.67 -8.35
C GLN A 7 28.33 -13.31 -7.11
N LEU A 8 27.76 -12.58 -6.15
CA LEU A 8 28.45 -12.28 -4.89
C LEU A 8 28.64 -13.52 -4.01
N VAL A 9 27.67 -14.44 -4.00
CA VAL A 9 27.78 -15.72 -3.29
C VAL A 9 28.84 -16.61 -3.95
N GLU A 10 28.85 -16.69 -5.27
CA GLU A 10 29.88 -17.41 -6.03
C GLU A 10 31.26 -16.81 -5.78
N LEU A 11 31.40 -15.48 -5.84
CA LEU A 11 32.65 -14.79 -5.53
C LEU A 11 33.15 -15.09 -4.09
N ARG A 12 32.24 -15.09 -3.11
CA ARG A 12 32.57 -15.48 -1.74
C ARG A 12 33.06 -16.93 -1.68
N ASN A 13 32.36 -17.85 -2.33
CA ASN A 13 32.72 -19.26 -2.33
C ASN A 13 34.09 -19.47 -3.00
N GLU A 14 34.36 -18.79 -4.12
CA GLU A 14 35.67 -18.81 -4.77
C GLU A 14 36.76 -18.31 -3.83
N LEU A 15 36.56 -17.14 -3.20
CA LEU A 15 37.57 -16.56 -2.29
C LEU A 15 37.84 -17.43 -1.05
N VAL A 16 36.82 -18.06 -0.48
CA VAL A 16 36.93 -18.81 0.78
C VAL A 16 37.37 -20.26 0.56
N HIS A 17 36.87 -20.90 -0.50
CA HIS A 17 37.03 -22.35 -0.69
C HIS A 17 37.96 -22.72 -1.84
N HIS A 18 38.05 -21.91 -2.89
CA HIS A 18 38.75 -22.29 -4.13
C HIS A 18 39.99 -21.45 -4.44
N PHE A 19 40.21 -20.35 -3.72
CA PHE A 19 41.26 -19.40 -4.02
C PHE A 19 42.67 -20.02 -3.99
N LEU A 20 43.01 -20.72 -2.90
CA LEU A 20 44.33 -21.35 -2.76
C LEU A 20 44.52 -22.61 -3.61
N SER A 21 43.42 -23.26 -4.03
CA SER A 21 43.50 -24.35 -5.01
C SER A 21 43.70 -23.84 -6.44
N ARG A 22 43.27 -22.61 -6.72
CA ARG A 22 43.38 -21.98 -8.04
C ARG A 22 44.69 -21.21 -8.22
N PHE A 23 45.14 -20.51 -7.19
CA PHE A 23 46.37 -19.72 -7.21
C PHE A 23 47.36 -20.27 -6.19
N THR A 24 48.43 -20.91 -6.68
CA THR A 24 49.51 -21.43 -5.83
C THR A 24 50.47 -20.32 -5.43
N LEU A 25 51.04 -20.41 -4.23
CA LEU A 25 51.96 -19.40 -3.68
C LEU A 25 53.44 -19.64 -4.03
N ASN A 26 53.73 -20.72 -4.75
CA ASN A 26 55.07 -21.17 -5.10
C ASN A 26 55.53 -20.70 -6.50
N SER A 27 54.73 -19.87 -7.17
CA SER A 27 55.02 -19.33 -8.49
C SER A 27 54.75 -17.84 -8.51
N GLU A 28 55.74 -17.05 -8.92
CA GLU A 28 55.61 -15.61 -9.05
C GLU A 28 54.49 -15.23 -10.03
N ALA A 29 54.38 -15.94 -11.15
CA ALA A 29 53.32 -15.74 -12.14
C ALA A 29 51.93 -16.00 -11.52
N SER A 30 51.77 -17.09 -10.75
CA SER A 30 50.52 -17.42 -10.07
C SER A 30 50.15 -16.37 -9.00
N CYS A 31 51.14 -15.88 -8.24
CA CYS A 31 50.93 -14.80 -7.29
C CYS A 31 50.49 -13.50 -7.99
N GLN A 32 51.05 -13.18 -9.15
CA GLN A 32 50.66 -11.99 -9.91
C GLN A 32 49.21 -12.10 -10.45
N GLU A 33 48.81 -13.27 -10.93
CA GLU A 33 47.42 -13.54 -11.31
C GLU A 33 46.47 -13.46 -10.13
N ALA A 34 46.88 -13.95 -8.96
CA ALA A 34 46.12 -13.87 -7.72
C ALA A 34 45.88 -12.42 -7.30
N ILE A 35 46.91 -11.56 -7.36
CA ILE A 35 46.80 -10.13 -7.06
C ILE A 35 45.82 -9.45 -8.01
N SER A 36 45.89 -9.76 -9.31
CA SER A 36 44.96 -9.24 -10.31
C SER A 36 43.52 -9.66 -9.99
N TYR A 37 43.29 -10.94 -9.72
CA TYR A 37 41.98 -11.48 -9.35
C TYR A 37 41.42 -10.83 -8.08
N LEU A 38 42.22 -10.71 -7.02
CA LEU A 38 41.81 -10.06 -5.76
C LEU A 38 41.47 -8.58 -5.97
N SER A 39 42.21 -7.89 -6.84
CA SER A 39 41.93 -6.50 -7.18
C SER A 39 40.58 -6.36 -7.89
N THR A 40 40.28 -7.25 -8.83
CA THR A 40 38.96 -7.30 -9.48
C THR A 40 37.86 -7.63 -8.46
N ALA A 41 38.06 -8.64 -7.62
CA ALA A 41 37.11 -9.03 -6.58
C ALA A 41 36.81 -7.87 -5.61
N ALA A 42 37.85 -7.16 -5.14
CA ALA A 42 37.70 -6.00 -4.27
C ALA A 42 36.91 -4.88 -4.94
N SER A 43 37.17 -4.60 -6.22
CA SER A 43 36.42 -3.62 -7.01
C SER A 43 34.95 -4.00 -7.14
N THR A 44 34.66 -5.28 -7.44
CA THR A 44 33.28 -5.80 -7.52
C THR A 44 32.55 -5.67 -6.18
N ILE A 45 33.18 -6.04 -5.06
CA ILE A 45 32.60 -5.92 -3.72
C ILE A 45 32.31 -4.45 -3.39
N LYS A 46 33.27 -3.56 -3.65
CA LYS A 46 33.13 -2.12 -3.39
C LYS A 46 31.97 -1.53 -4.19
N SER A 47 31.90 -1.78 -5.49
CA SER A 47 30.82 -1.29 -6.35
C SER A 47 29.43 -1.75 -5.90
N ASN A 48 29.29 -3.03 -5.48
CA ASN A 48 28.04 -3.53 -4.95
C ASN A 48 27.68 -2.89 -3.60
N ARG A 49 28.66 -2.69 -2.71
CA ARG A 49 28.45 -1.98 -1.44
C ARG A 49 27.98 -0.55 -1.68
N ASP A 50 28.66 0.18 -2.55
CA ASP A 50 28.32 1.57 -2.88
C ASP A 50 26.90 1.64 -3.45
N THR A 51 26.52 0.70 -4.33
CA THR A 51 25.15 0.59 -4.85
C THR A 51 24.13 0.39 -3.73
N LEU A 52 24.37 -0.54 -2.81
CA LEU A 52 23.47 -0.80 -1.68
C LEU A 52 23.36 0.42 -0.75
N GLN A 53 24.46 1.14 -0.54
CA GLN A 53 24.46 2.35 0.28
C GLN A 53 23.67 3.47 -0.39
N SER A 54 23.82 3.69 -1.70
CA SER A 54 23.01 4.67 -2.43
C SER A 54 21.52 4.31 -2.41
N LEU A 55 21.17 3.03 -2.53
CA LEU A 55 19.79 2.57 -2.41
C LEU A 55 19.22 2.83 -1.01
N LEU A 56 20.02 2.61 0.04
CA LEU A 56 19.60 2.89 1.42
C LEU A 56 19.30 4.37 1.62
N ILE A 57 20.18 5.26 1.15
CA ILE A 57 20.00 6.71 1.23
C ILE A 57 18.73 7.13 0.48
N ALA A 58 18.54 6.65 -0.76
CA ALA A 58 17.35 6.96 -1.54
C ALA A 58 16.06 6.47 -0.88
N PHE A 59 16.10 5.32 -0.21
CA PHE A 59 14.97 4.79 0.54
C PHE A 59 14.64 5.65 1.78
N GLU A 60 15.65 6.08 2.53
CA GLU A 60 15.47 6.97 3.69
C GLU A 60 14.86 8.33 3.27
N GLU A 61 15.37 8.93 2.19
CA GLU A 61 14.81 10.18 1.65
C GLU A 61 13.37 10.00 1.16
N SER A 62 13.09 8.90 0.45
CA SER A 62 11.74 8.60 -0.04
C SER A 62 10.76 8.37 1.12
N LYS A 63 11.19 7.65 2.17
CA LYS A 63 10.41 7.46 3.39
C LYS A 63 10.09 8.80 4.05
N LYS A 64 11.08 9.70 4.16
CA LYS A 64 10.88 11.04 4.73
C LYS A 64 9.83 11.82 3.94
N ARG A 65 9.96 11.88 2.61
CA ARG A 65 9.00 12.57 1.73
C ARG A 65 7.59 11.98 1.82
N LEU A 66 7.48 10.64 1.88
CA LEU A 66 6.19 9.98 2.02
C LEU A 66 5.53 10.33 3.37
N LEU A 67 6.29 10.34 4.46
CA LEU A 67 5.78 10.75 5.77
C LEU A 67 5.36 12.22 5.78
N GLU A 68 6.15 13.11 5.18
CA GLU A 68 5.79 14.52 5.01
C GLU A 68 4.49 14.68 4.23
N PHE A 69 4.32 13.90 3.15
CA PHE A 69 3.08 13.89 2.38
C PHE A 69 1.88 13.36 3.20
N ILE A 70 1.99 12.19 3.84
CA ILE A 70 0.90 11.60 4.64
C ILE A 70 0.47 12.54 5.78
N ASN A 71 1.42 13.26 6.39
CA ASN A 71 1.12 14.21 7.45
C ASN A 71 0.60 15.57 6.94
N SER A 72 0.56 15.79 5.62
CA SER A 72 -0.10 16.96 5.05
C SER A 72 -1.62 16.79 5.06
N PRO A 73 -2.43 17.87 5.07
CA PRO A 73 -3.88 17.76 5.04
C PRO A 73 -4.43 16.96 3.86
N VAL A 74 -3.79 17.08 2.69
CA VAL A 74 -4.17 16.33 1.48
C VAL A 74 -3.83 14.85 1.64
N GLY A 75 -2.63 14.53 2.12
CA GLY A 75 -2.21 13.15 2.33
C GLY A 75 -3.00 12.44 3.42
N GLU A 76 -3.31 13.13 4.52
CA GLU A 76 -4.17 12.62 5.60
C GLU A 76 -5.57 12.32 5.07
N SER A 77 -6.15 13.25 4.31
CA SER A 77 -7.46 13.04 3.68
C SER A 77 -7.47 11.87 2.70
N LEU A 78 -6.44 11.76 1.86
CA LEU A 78 -6.32 10.64 0.93
C LEU A 78 -6.15 9.31 1.67
N TYR A 79 -5.34 9.28 2.73
CA TYR A 79 -5.07 8.08 3.52
C TYR A 79 -6.28 7.62 4.34
N LEU A 80 -6.98 8.54 5.01
CA LEU A 80 -8.09 8.21 5.90
C LEU A 80 -9.42 8.08 5.17
N TYR A 81 -9.65 8.88 4.12
CA TYR A 81 -10.96 9.01 3.47
C TYR A 81 -10.96 8.56 2.00
N GLY A 82 -9.79 8.40 1.39
CA GLY A 82 -9.67 7.99 -0.02
C GLY A 82 -10.02 9.11 -1.00
N ILE A 83 -9.86 10.37 -0.60
CA ILE A 83 -10.23 11.54 -1.41
C ILE A 83 -9.16 12.65 -1.37
N ILE A 84 -9.11 13.42 -2.45
CA ILE A 84 -8.35 14.67 -2.53
C ILE A 84 -9.33 15.82 -2.25
N PRO A 85 -9.12 16.63 -1.20
CA PRO A 85 -10.02 17.74 -0.88
C PRO A 85 -10.15 18.73 -2.03
N GLY A 86 -11.40 19.04 -2.41
CA GLY A 86 -11.72 20.00 -3.48
C GLY A 86 -11.78 19.40 -4.88
N GLU A 87 -11.39 18.13 -5.04
CA GLU A 87 -11.53 17.41 -6.31
C GLU A 87 -12.80 16.53 -6.31
N PRO A 88 -13.43 16.30 -7.49
CA PRO A 88 -14.50 15.32 -7.61
C PRO A 88 -14.04 13.92 -7.20
N VAL A 89 -14.93 13.16 -6.55
CA VAL A 89 -14.66 11.76 -6.21
C VAL A 89 -14.82 10.89 -7.46
N GLU A 90 -13.70 10.46 -8.03
CA GLU A 90 -13.71 9.58 -9.22
C GLU A 90 -13.80 8.10 -8.84
N ASN A 91 -13.07 7.66 -7.81
CA ASN A 91 -12.98 6.26 -7.41
C ASN A 91 -13.76 5.95 -6.14
N TRP A 92 -15.10 6.04 -6.23
CA TRP A 92 -16.00 5.79 -5.10
C TRP A 92 -15.74 4.45 -4.41
N GLU A 93 -15.45 3.40 -5.17
CA GLU A 93 -15.24 2.07 -4.61
C GLU A 93 -14.14 2.03 -3.54
N ASN A 94 -13.07 2.82 -3.70
CA ASN A 94 -11.95 2.84 -2.77
C ASN A 94 -12.07 3.91 -1.67
N THR A 95 -13.18 4.64 -1.62
CA THR A 95 -13.42 5.62 -0.55
C THR A 95 -13.80 4.95 0.76
N THR A 96 -13.37 5.53 1.87
CA THR A 96 -13.65 4.98 3.20
C THR A 96 -15.15 4.93 3.48
N ILE A 97 -15.92 5.93 3.04
CA ILE A 97 -17.37 5.95 3.25
C ILE A 97 -18.10 4.77 2.60
N ILE A 98 -17.67 4.37 1.40
CA ILE A 98 -18.24 3.23 0.68
C ILE A 98 -17.79 1.91 1.32
N GLN A 99 -16.52 1.79 1.68
CA GLN A 99 -15.99 0.62 2.38
C GLN A 99 -16.71 0.39 3.72
N GLN A 100 -17.01 1.46 4.46
CA GLN A 100 -17.76 1.37 5.71
C GLN A 100 -19.23 1.00 5.51
N LEU A 101 -19.88 1.46 4.42
CA LEU A 101 -21.22 0.99 4.05
C LEU A 101 -21.23 -0.50 3.69
N LYS A 102 -20.29 -0.95 2.85
CA LYS A 102 -20.13 -2.39 2.52
C LYS A 102 -19.89 -3.23 3.78
N PHE A 103 -19.05 -2.75 4.70
CA PHE A 103 -18.82 -3.43 5.98
C PHE A 103 -20.07 -3.48 6.86
N ALA A 104 -20.84 -2.38 6.94
CA ALA A 104 -22.07 -2.32 7.71
C ALA A 104 -23.15 -3.26 7.15
N GLU A 105 -23.28 -3.35 5.83
CA GLU A 105 -24.10 -4.37 5.18
C GLU A 105 -23.67 -5.78 5.59
N HIS A 106 -22.37 -6.11 5.46
CA HIS A 106 -21.87 -7.43 5.85
C HIS A 106 -22.18 -7.79 7.32
N SER A 107 -22.15 -6.80 8.21
CA SER A 107 -22.31 -7.00 9.65
C SER A 107 -23.75 -6.98 10.14
N LEU A 108 -24.64 -6.25 9.46
CA LEU A 108 -25.99 -5.92 9.96
C LEU A 108 -27.11 -6.42 9.04
N ALA A 109 -26.81 -6.91 7.84
CA ALA A 109 -27.84 -7.25 6.86
C ALA A 109 -28.81 -8.31 7.38
N LYS A 110 -30.11 -8.03 7.22
CA LYS A 110 -31.21 -8.97 7.43
C LYS A 110 -31.80 -9.29 6.06
N ASN A 111 -31.73 -10.56 5.66
CA ASN A 111 -32.13 -11.02 4.32
C ASN A 111 -31.41 -10.25 3.18
N GLY A 112 -30.13 -9.92 3.38
CA GLY A 112 -29.30 -9.24 2.39
C GLY A 112 -29.64 -7.76 2.17
N TRP A 113 -30.34 -7.12 3.12
CA TRP A 113 -30.59 -5.69 3.13
C TRP A 113 -30.29 -5.11 4.51
N VAL A 114 -29.80 -3.88 4.56
CA VAL A 114 -29.53 -3.15 5.81
C VAL A 114 -30.27 -1.82 5.81
N GLN A 115 -30.83 -1.43 6.98
CA GLN A 115 -31.41 -0.11 7.12
C GLN A 115 -30.31 0.95 7.13
N LEU A 116 -30.47 1.98 6.31
CA LEU A 116 -29.47 3.02 6.17
C LEU A 116 -29.17 3.71 7.52
N ASN A 117 -30.18 3.97 8.34
CA ASN A 117 -29.99 4.60 9.64
C ASN A 117 -29.22 3.71 10.63
N GLU A 118 -29.47 2.39 10.62
CA GLU A 118 -28.70 1.44 11.45
C GLU A 118 -27.23 1.39 11.02
N ALA A 119 -26.98 1.40 9.71
CA ALA A 119 -25.62 1.47 9.18
C ALA A 119 -24.93 2.78 9.56
N ILE A 120 -25.57 3.93 9.38
CA ILE A 120 -25.01 5.25 9.75
C ILE A 120 -24.66 5.28 11.23
N TYR A 121 -25.55 4.78 12.10
CA TYR A 121 -25.30 4.70 13.52
C TYR A 121 -24.07 3.83 13.83
N SER A 122 -24.00 2.62 13.27
CA SER A 122 -22.86 1.70 13.46
C SER A 122 -21.53 2.26 12.92
N ILE A 123 -21.58 2.97 11.79
CA ILE A 123 -20.41 3.64 11.22
C ILE A 123 -19.95 4.77 12.13
N GLY A 124 -20.87 5.62 12.60
CA GLY A 124 -20.54 6.75 13.49
C GLY A 124 -19.91 6.32 14.83
N GLN A 125 -20.18 5.11 15.31
CA GLN A 125 -19.49 4.57 16.51
C GLN A 125 -18.01 4.24 16.27
N ARG A 126 -17.63 3.90 15.03
CA ARG A 126 -16.25 3.50 14.67
C ARG A 126 -15.48 4.62 13.98
N TRP A 127 -16.20 5.47 13.25
CA TRP A 127 -15.69 6.58 12.45
C TRP A 127 -16.53 7.84 12.72
N PRO A 128 -16.34 8.50 13.87
CA PRO A 128 -17.15 9.66 14.24
C PRO A 128 -17.05 10.83 13.25
N ASP A 129 -15.86 11.02 12.65
CA ASP A 129 -15.58 12.14 11.74
C ASP A 129 -16.02 11.87 10.29
N LEU A 130 -16.35 10.62 9.97
CA LEU A 130 -16.73 10.21 8.63
C LEU A 130 -18.13 10.72 8.29
N SER A 131 -18.20 11.67 7.36
CA SER A 131 -19.45 12.30 6.96
C SER A 131 -19.56 12.46 5.44
N PRO A 132 -20.80 12.50 4.89
CA PRO A 132 -21.04 12.76 3.47
C PRO A 132 -20.40 14.06 2.96
N LYS A 133 -20.28 15.08 3.82
CA LYS A 133 -19.73 16.39 3.45
C LYS A 133 -18.27 16.32 3.00
N LEU A 134 -17.49 15.39 3.56
CA LEU A 134 -16.11 15.16 3.13
C LEU A 134 -16.04 14.81 1.64
N TYR A 135 -17.07 14.14 1.12
CA TYR A 135 -17.16 13.66 -0.26
C TYR A 135 -17.97 14.60 -1.17
N GLY A 136 -18.24 15.83 -0.72
CA GLY A 136 -19.07 16.78 -1.47
C GLY A 136 -20.57 16.47 -1.47
N CYS A 137 -21.03 15.54 -0.65
CA CYS A 137 -22.45 15.16 -0.55
C CYS A 137 -23.13 15.80 0.68
N SER A 138 -24.38 16.20 0.53
CA SER A 138 -25.23 16.73 1.61
C SER A 138 -25.77 15.64 2.55
N SER A 139 -25.87 14.39 2.08
CA SER A 139 -26.45 13.29 2.86
C SER A 139 -25.92 11.90 2.47
N TRP A 140 -26.08 10.92 3.37
CA TRP A 140 -25.73 9.51 3.09
C TRP A 140 -26.53 8.91 1.92
N ARG A 141 -27.76 9.40 1.69
CA ARG A 141 -28.57 9.01 0.52
C ARG A 141 -27.95 9.51 -0.78
N GLU A 142 -27.39 10.72 -0.76
CA GLU A 142 -26.67 11.29 -1.89
C GLU A 142 -25.37 10.52 -2.16
N VAL A 143 -24.62 10.10 -1.14
CA VAL A 143 -23.44 9.22 -1.31
C VAL A 143 -23.80 7.92 -2.03
N ILE A 144 -24.89 7.26 -1.60
CA ILE A 144 -25.38 6.05 -2.26
C ILE A 144 -25.75 6.33 -3.73
N HIS A 145 -26.40 7.46 -4.00
CA HIS A 145 -26.76 7.85 -5.35
C HIS A 145 -25.52 8.17 -6.21
N CYS A 146 -24.60 9.01 -5.74
CA CYS A 146 -23.41 9.40 -6.50
C CYS A 146 -22.47 8.22 -6.79
N SER A 147 -22.35 7.28 -5.84
CA SER A 147 -21.48 6.12 -6.02
C SER A 147 -22.05 5.07 -7.00
N GLN A 148 -23.38 4.96 -7.14
CA GLN A 148 -24.05 3.93 -7.97
C GLN A 148 -23.74 2.47 -7.61
N LEU A 149 -23.04 2.23 -6.49
CA LEU A 149 -22.59 0.90 -6.05
C LEU A 149 -23.64 0.12 -5.25
N PHE A 150 -24.75 0.74 -4.89
CA PHE A 150 -25.79 0.12 -4.07
C PHE A 150 -27.15 0.14 -4.77
N GLU A 151 -27.94 -0.87 -4.45
CA GLU A 151 -29.39 -0.89 -4.68
C GLU A 151 -30.09 -0.29 -3.46
N VAL A 152 -31.21 0.40 -3.70
CA VAL A 152 -31.98 1.08 -2.65
C VAL A 152 -33.44 0.66 -2.69
N ASP A 153 -34.01 0.36 -1.53
CA ASP A 153 -35.42 -0.01 -1.36
C ASP A 153 -36.05 0.86 -0.26
N LYS A 154 -37.23 1.43 -0.52
CA LYS A 154 -37.97 2.25 0.43
C LYS A 154 -39.15 1.44 0.97
N ARG A 155 -39.10 1.10 2.26
CA ARG A 155 -40.14 0.32 2.94
C ARG A 155 -40.92 1.19 3.91
N LEU A 156 -42.21 0.95 4.04
CA LEU A 156 -43.05 1.63 5.04
C LEU A 156 -42.78 1.02 6.43
N SER A 157 -42.67 1.89 7.43
CA SER A 157 -42.60 1.58 8.86
C SER A 157 -43.69 2.37 9.58
N PRO A 158 -44.14 1.94 10.77
CA PRO A 158 -45.08 2.71 11.61
C PRO A 158 -44.65 4.17 11.85
N THR A 159 -43.35 4.47 11.77
CA THR A 159 -42.76 5.80 11.98
C THR A 159 -42.46 6.57 10.68
N GLY A 160 -42.80 6.03 9.51
CA GLY A 160 -42.56 6.65 8.20
C GLY A 160 -41.79 5.76 7.22
N GLY A 161 -41.29 6.32 6.13
CA GLY A 161 -40.50 5.58 5.13
C GLY A 161 -39.06 5.31 5.60
N VAL A 162 -38.63 4.05 5.56
CA VAL A 162 -37.27 3.60 5.90
C VAL A 162 -36.52 3.24 4.64
N THR A 163 -35.31 3.78 4.49
CA THR A 163 -34.40 3.44 3.38
C THR A 163 -33.56 2.24 3.74
N TRP A 164 -33.63 1.21 2.90
CA TRP A 164 -32.78 0.02 2.94
C TRP A 164 -31.82 0.05 1.77
N TYR A 165 -30.63 -0.48 1.95
CA TYR A 165 -29.67 -0.64 0.86
C TYR A 165 -28.98 -2.00 0.92
N ARG A 166 -28.38 -2.37 -0.21
CA ARG A 166 -27.46 -3.50 -0.35
C ARG A 166 -26.48 -3.24 -1.49
N THR A 167 -25.33 -3.90 -1.48
CA THR A 167 -24.35 -3.80 -2.57
C THR A 167 -24.98 -4.35 -3.85
N ARG A 168 -24.87 -3.60 -4.95
CA ARG A 168 -25.36 -4.03 -6.25
C ARG A 168 -24.61 -5.28 -6.67
N ARG A 169 -25.36 -6.31 -7.10
CA ARG A 169 -24.76 -7.52 -7.65
C ARG A 169 -24.33 -7.23 -9.09
N THR A 170 -23.04 -7.34 -9.37
CA THR A 170 -22.50 -7.32 -10.74
C THR A 170 -22.69 -8.68 -11.42
#